data_AF-A0A6J8ERM9-F1
#
_entry.id   AF-A0A6J8ERM9-F1
#
_cell.length_a   1.000
_cell.length_b   1.000
_cell.length_c   1.000
_cell.angle_alpha   90.00
_cell.angle_beta   90.00
_cell.angle_gamma   90.00
#
_symmetry.space_group_name_H-M   'P 1'
#
loop_
_entity.id
_entity.type
_entity.pdbx_description
1 polymer ?
#
loop_
_entity_poly.entity_id
_entity_poly.type
_entity_poly.pdbx_seq_one_letter_code
_entity_poly.pdbx_strand_id
1 'polypeptide(L)'
;MEDGCMCLVFSLFAAFIVLGGVLISHRWTNVIKDDNTDNSVDMGNMRHSVDMDNMRQELQQCKASMTQIKQDFISLQVNFTQIQEKIENFTKVMNGSIKNARDDFLHLKRDMKILNGMQDIHDHRYITYSETVFLLLVVLILERLIPFLFYKFLPWRNGFYGSQGSNHDGTHDTHDSPCAQAPVENVSVAFNEETQDLHHRIITSAFQQEEIEIKPFLLEKADRDVLKIPTCQFIFVFVDFNETNVILENPVDKRLVTVQACMKMGADVFVIYTRDRDSNDLEDGKLYNKNLSSFTGHPLLKDLTAKSRGLSVNDTFTPYQKSHVKGVVLKK
;
A
#
# COMPACT_ATOMS: atom_id res chain seq x y z
N MET A 1 -0.76 8.83 19.77
CA MET A 1 -0.49 10.26 19.51
C MET A 1 -1.39 10.84 18.41
N GLU A 2 -2.35 10.06 17.87
CA GLU A 2 -3.18 10.46 16.72
C GLU A 2 -4.56 11.01 17.10
N ASP A 3 -5.05 10.76 18.33
CA ASP A 3 -6.35 11.27 18.80
C ASP A 3 -6.37 12.81 19.00
N GLY A 4 -5.19 13.45 19.01
CA GLY A 4 -5.08 14.90 19.21
C GLY A 4 -5.38 15.74 17.95
N CYS A 5 -5.21 15.19 16.75
CA CYS A 5 -5.36 15.95 15.50
C CYS A 5 -6.84 16.18 15.13
N MET A 6 -7.72 15.22 15.39
CA MET A 6 -9.13 15.35 15.05
C MET A 6 -9.84 16.44 15.87
N CYS A 7 -9.55 16.56 17.17
CA CYS A 7 -10.13 17.61 18.00
C CYS A 7 -9.79 19.03 17.52
N LEU A 8 -8.56 19.24 17.02
CA LEU A 8 -8.13 20.55 16.52
C LEU A 8 -8.88 20.98 15.25
N VAL A 9 -9.14 20.04 14.33
CA VAL A 9 -9.87 20.34 13.09
C VAL A 9 -11.33 20.71 13.37
N PHE A 10 -11.99 19.99 14.28
CA PHE A 10 -13.37 20.31 14.67
C PHE A 10 -13.48 21.64 15.41
N SER A 11 -12.53 21.98 16.29
CA SER A 11 -12.51 23.28 16.97
C SER A 11 -12.27 24.44 16.01
N LEU A 12 -11.41 24.28 15.00
CA LEU A 12 -11.17 25.30 13.97
C LEU A 12 -12.41 25.51 13.10
N PHE A 13 -13.12 24.44 12.71
CA PHE A 13 -14.32 24.56 11.89
C PHE A 13 -15.47 25.26 12.63
N ALA A 14 -15.66 24.95 13.91
CA ALA A 14 -16.64 25.62 14.76
C ALA A 14 -16.33 27.12 14.94
N ALA A 15 -15.05 27.48 15.09
CA ALA A 15 -14.63 28.88 15.21
C ALA A 15 -14.93 29.68 13.93
N PHE A 16 -14.74 29.10 12.75
CA PHE A 16 -15.03 29.76 11.47
C PHE A 16 -16.53 30.06 11.28
N ILE A 17 -17.42 29.16 11.70
CA ILE A 17 -18.87 29.38 11.59
C ILE A 17 -19.32 30.52 12.51
N VAL A 18 -18.81 30.58 13.74
CA VAL A 18 -19.15 31.64 14.70
C VAL A 18 -18.61 33.00 14.23
N LEU A 19 -17.37 33.06 13.74
CA LEU A 19 -16.77 34.29 13.20
C LEU A 19 -17.48 34.78 11.94
N GLY A 20 -17.89 33.87 11.05
CA GLY A 20 -18.67 34.20 9.85
C GLY A 20 -20.03 34.81 10.18
N GLY A 21 -20.74 34.27 11.18
CA GLY A 21 -22.03 34.79 11.64
C GLY A 21 -21.95 36.20 12.23
N VAL A 22 -20.92 36.47 13.06
CA VAL A 22 -20.72 37.78 13.69
C VAL A 22 -20.38 38.87 12.66
N LEU A 23 -19.55 38.55 11.66
CA LEU A 23 -19.17 39.51 10.61
C LEU A 23 -20.35 39.88 9.70
N ILE A 24 -21.24 38.94 9.40
CA ILE A 24 -22.45 39.21 8.60
C ILE A 24 -23.43 40.08 9.41
N SER A 25 -23.58 39.82 10.71
CA SER A 25 -24.44 40.62 11.59
C SER A 25 -23.94 42.07 11.75
N HIS A 26 -22.64 42.26 11.93
CA HIS A 26 -22.05 43.60 12.13
C HIS A 26 -22.05 44.46 10.86
N ARG A 27 -22.03 43.84 9.68
CA ARG A 27 -22.12 44.57 8.40
C ARG A 27 -23.55 45.07 8.14
N TRP A 28 -24.56 44.37 8.62
CA TRP A 28 -25.97 44.74 8.44
C TRP A 28 -26.45 45.87 9.37
N THR A 29 -25.93 45.96 10.59
CA THR A 29 -26.32 47.04 11.53
C THR A 29 -25.80 48.41 11.14
N ASN A 30 -24.69 48.48 10.40
CA ASN A 30 -24.13 49.74 9.93
C ASN A 30 -24.88 50.34 8.73
N VAL A 31 -25.49 49.50 7.87
CA VAL A 31 -26.24 49.99 6.70
C VAL A 31 -27.54 50.72 7.10
N ILE A 32 -28.10 50.43 8.28
CA ILE A 32 -29.35 51.05 8.75
C ILE A 32 -29.10 52.43 9.40
N LYS A 33 -27.84 52.79 9.69
CA LYS A 33 -27.53 53.98 10.50
C LYS A 33 -27.23 55.26 9.70
N ASP A 34 -26.99 55.14 8.39
CA ASP A 34 -26.52 56.26 7.57
C ASP A 34 -27.62 57.03 6.80
N ASP A 35 -28.88 56.56 6.83
CA ASP A 35 -29.97 57.15 6.03
C ASP A 35 -30.78 58.27 6.73
N ASN A 36 -30.28 58.82 7.84
CA ASN A 36 -31.03 59.83 8.63
C ASN A 36 -30.36 61.21 8.69
N THR A 37 -29.59 61.58 7.65
CA THR A 37 -28.91 62.87 7.59
C THR A 37 -29.61 63.83 6.63
N ASP A 38 -30.30 64.81 7.23
CA ASP A 38 -30.78 66.11 6.74
C ASP A 38 -30.75 66.39 5.22
N ASN A 39 -31.95 66.45 4.63
CA ASN A 39 -32.20 67.19 3.39
C ASN A 39 -33.34 68.20 3.62
N SER A 40 -32.99 69.43 4.02
CA SER A 40 -33.85 70.60 3.83
C SER A 40 -33.58 71.19 2.44
N VAL A 41 -34.41 70.85 1.45
CA VAL A 41 -34.41 71.51 0.14
C VAL A 41 -35.80 72.08 -0.15
N ASP A 42 -35.75 73.34 -0.53
CA ASP A 42 -36.81 74.31 -0.74
C ASP A 42 -37.78 73.90 -1.87
N MET A 43 -39.09 74.10 -1.64
CA MET A 43 -40.17 73.60 -2.49
C MET A 43 -40.55 74.61 -3.59
N GLY A 44 -40.09 74.34 -4.81
CA GLY A 44 -40.54 74.97 -6.05
C GLY A 44 -41.47 74.07 -6.87
N ASN A 45 -42.74 74.02 -6.47
CA ASN A 45 -43.97 73.80 -7.25
C ASN A 45 -43.85 73.28 -8.71
N MET A 46 -44.14 71.98 -8.94
CA MET A 46 -45.06 71.41 -9.95
C MET A 46 -44.69 69.94 -10.29
N ARG A 47 -45.69 69.04 -10.25
CA ARG A 47 -45.69 67.63 -10.73
C ARG A 47 -44.98 66.53 -9.91
N HIS A 48 -44.88 66.66 -8.58
CA HIS A 48 -44.29 65.61 -7.71
C HIS A 48 -45.27 64.67 -6.97
N SER A 49 -46.59 64.74 -7.21
CA SER A 49 -47.57 63.88 -6.51
C SER A 49 -47.54 62.41 -6.96
N VAL A 50 -47.27 62.13 -8.24
CA VAL A 50 -47.27 60.76 -8.79
C VAL A 50 -46.04 59.97 -8.33
N ASP A 51 -44.94 60.68 -8.03
CA ASP A 51 -43.67 60.08 -7.62
C ASP A 51 -43.70 59.59 -6.16
N MET A 52 -44.39 60.33 -5.28
CA MET A 52 -44.54 59.97 -3.86
C MET A 52 -45.39 58.70 -3.66
N ASP A 53 -46.41 58.48 -4.49
CA ASP A 53 -47.22 57.27 -4.42
C ASP A 53 -46.44 56.03 -4.90
N ASN A 54 -45.60 56.17 -5.94
CA ASN A 54 -44.72 55.10 -6.39
C ASN A 54 -43.68 54.74 -5.31
N MET A 55 -43.00 55.73 -4.73
CA MET A 55 -42.06 55.50 -3.63
C MET A 55 -42.73 54.85 -2.42
N ARG A 56 -43.99 55.22 -2.10
CA ARG A 56 -44.74 54.59 -1.01
C ARG A 56 -45.05 53.13 -1.31
N GLN A 57 -45.39 52.78 -2.55
CA GLN A 57 -45.61 51.40 -2.97
C GLN A 57 -44.31 50.58 -2.89
N GLU A 58 -43.19 51.12 -3.39
CA GLU A 58 -41.88 50.46 -3.30
C GLU A 58 -41.45 50.25 -1.84
N LEU A 59 -41.69 51.23 -0.96
CA LEU A 59 -41.41 51.11 0.48
C LEU A 59 -42.27 50.03 1.14
N GLN A 60 -43.55 49.93 0.77
CA GLN A 60 -44.44 48.87 1.27
C GLN A 60 -44.02 47.49 0.76
N GLN A 61 -43.63 47.38 -0.51
CA GLN A 61 -43.09 46.16 -1.08
C GLN A 61 -41.78 45.75 -0.39
N CYS A 62 -40.86 46.68 -0.18
CA CYS A 62 -39.62 46.45 0.55
C CYS A 62 -39.88 45.96 1.98
N LYS A 63 -40.86 46.55 2.67
CA LYS A 63 -41.27 46.10 4.02
C LYS A 63 -41.85 44.68 4.02
N ALA A 64 -42.62 44.32 3.01
CA ALA A 64 -43.16 42.97 2.85
C ALA A 64 -42.03 41.95 2.59
N SER A 65 -41.12 42.25 1.67
CA SER A 65 -39.94 41.42 1.38
C SER A 65 -39.04 41.25 2.61
N MET A 66 -38.81 42.31 3.38
CA MET A 66 -38.02 42.23 4.61
C MET A 66 -38.69 41.37 5.69
N THR A 67 -40.02 41.42 5.78
CA THR A 67 -40.78 40.54 6.68
C THR A 67 -40.67 39.09 6.25
N GLN A 68 -40.72 38.81 4.94
CA GLN A 68 -40.53 37.47 4.40
C GLN A 68 -39.12 36.93 4.69
N ILE A 69 -38.07 37.72 4.41
CA ILE A 69 -36.67 37.33 4.69
C ILE A 69 -36.49 37.00 6.17
N LYS A 70 -37.13 37.77 7.07
CA LYS A 70 -37.09 37.50 8.52
C LYS A 70 -37.72 36.14 8.86
N GLN A 71 -38.83 35.78 8.23
CA GLN A 71 -39.47 34.48 8.44
C GLN A 71 -38.63 33.33 7.88
N ASP A 72 -38.04 33.51 6.69
CA ASP A 72 -37.15 32.50 6.08
C ASP A 72 -35.91 32.27 6.96
N PHE A 73 -35.36 33.34 7.56
CA PHE A 73 -34.24 33.24 8.49
C PHE A 73 -34.60 32.48 9.77
N ILE A 74 -35.79 32.72 10.34
CA ILE A 74 -36.29 31.97 11.50
C ILE A 74 -36.44 30.49 11.14
N SER A 75 -37.02 30.18 9.98
CA SER A 75 -37.15 28.79 9.50
C SER A 75 -35.78 28.12 9.33
N LEU A 76 -34.81 28.82 8.75
CA LEU A 76 -33.45 28.32 8.60
C LEU A 76 -32.78 28.03 9.95
N GLN A 77 -32.99 28.89 10.96
CA GLN A 77 -32.46 28.69 12.30
C GLN A 77 -33.04 27.43 12.98
N VAL A 78 -34.34 27.17 12.78
CA VAL A 78 -34.99 25.93 13.27
C VAL A 78 -34.38 24.70 12.58
N ASN A 79 -34.22 24.73 11.25
CA ASN A 79 -33.62 23.64 10.51
C ASN A 79 -32.17 23.36 10.95
N PHE A 80 -31.39 24.41 11.18
CA PHE A 80 -30.01 24.29 11.66
C PHE A 80 -29.95 23.62 13.04
N THR A 81 -30.86 23.99 13.94
CA THR A 81 -30.96 23.38 15.28
C THR A 81 -31.29 21.89 15.18
N GLN A 82 -32.22 21.49 14.30
CA GLN A 82 -32.53 20.08 14.07
C GLN A 82 -31.37 19.28 13.47
N ILE A 83 -30.61 19.89 12.56
CA ILE A 83 -29.41 19.26 11.99
C ILE A 83 -28.36 19.04 13.08
N GLN A 84 -28.15 20.04 13.95
CA GLN A 84 -27.21 19.94 15.06
C GLN A 84 -27.58 18.78 16.00
N GLU A 85 -28.87 18.67 16.37
CA GLU A 85 -29.36 17.56 17.20
C GLU A 85 -29.12 16.19 16.54
N LYS A 86 -29.37 16.07 15.22
CA LYS A 86 -29.09 14.84 14.47
C LYS A 86 -27.60 14.48 14.46
N ILE A 87 -26.72 15.47 14.28
CA ILE A 87 -25.26 15.26 14.31
C ILE A 87 -24.80 14.83 15.70
N GLU A 88 -25.32 15.44 16.76
CA GLU A 88 -25.00 15.04 18.14
C GLU A 88 -25.45 13.61 18.45
N ASN A 89 -26.66 13.24 18.02
CA ASN A 89 -27.17 11.88 18.18
C ASN A 89 -26.37 10.86 17.36
N PHE A 90 -26.01 11.18 16.11
CA PHE A 90 -25.16 10.34 15.27
C PHE A 90 -23.77 10.14 15.90
N THR A 91 -23.17 11.21 16.43
CA THR A 91 -21.86 11.16 17.11
C THR A 91 -21.91 10.26 18.34
N LYS A 92 -23.00 10.32 19.14
CA LYS A 92 -23.20 9.41 20.28
C LYS A 92 -23.27 7.94 19.85
N VAL A 93 -24.01 7.64 18.77
CA VAL A 93 -24.13 6.28 18.23
C VAL A 93 -22.77 5.76 17.72
N MET A 94 -22.04 6.58 16.95
CA MET A 94 -20.71 6.20 16.46
C MET A 94 -19.72 5.95 17.60
N ASN A 95 -19.69 6.80 18.63
CA ASN A 95 -18.82 6.59 19.78
C ASN A 95 -19.12 5.28 20.51
N GLY A 96 -20.39 4.89 20.61
CA GLY A 96 -20.78 3.58 21.14
C GLY A 96 -20.28 2.43 20.27
N SER A 97 -20.45 2.52 18.95
CA SER A 97 -20.00 1.50 18.00
C SER A 97 -18.47 1.35 18.00
N ILE A 98 -17.72 2.46 18.04
CA ILE A 98 -16.25 2.46 18.12
C ILE A 98 -15.78 1.81 19.42
N LYS A 99 -16.45 2.09 20.54
CA LYS A 99 -16.12 1.46 21.83
C LYS A 99 -16.30 -0.06 21.77
N ASN A 100 -17.42 -0.52 21.22
CA ASN A 100 -17.69 -1.96 21.07
C ASN A 100 -16.66 -2.62 20.14
N ALA A 101 -16.36 -2.02 18.98
CA ALA A 101 -15.35 -2.54 18.06
C ALA A 101 -13.95 -2.61 18.67
N ARG A 102 -13.60 -1.63 19.52
CA ARG A 102 -12.35 -1.63 20.29
C ARG A 102 -12.32 -2.78 21.29
N ASP A 103 -13.42 -3.03 21.98
CA ASP A 103 -13.52 -4.13 22.96
C ASP A 103 -13.44 -5.50 22.24
N ASP A 104 -14.11 -5.67 21.10
CA ASP A 104 -14.02 -6.87 20.26
C ASP A 104 -12.58 -7.10 19.76
N PHE A 105 -11.90 -6.05 19.33
CA PHE A 105 -10.49 -6.13 18.91
C PHE A 105 -9.57 -6.53 20.07
N LEU A 106 -9.81 -6.04 21.28
CA LEU A 106 -9.06 -6.45 22.47
C LEU A 106 -9.30 -7.92 22.83
N HIS A 107 -10.53 -8.41 22.66
CA HIS A 107 -10.86 -9.83 22.81
C HIS A 107 -10.12 -10.68 21.76
N LEU A 108 -10.20 -10.30 20.49
CA LEU A 108 -9.51 -10.99 19.39
C LEU A 108 -7.99 -11.04 19.61
N LYS A 109 -7.40 -9.94 20.08
CA LYS A 109 -5.97 -9.88 20.40
C LYS A 109 -5.59 -10.84 21.53
N ARG A 110 -6.46 -11.01 22.54
CA ARG A 110 -6.26 -11.97 23.63
C ARG A 110 -6.30 -13.40 23.09
N ASP A 111 -7.28 -13.70 22.24
CA ASP A 111 -7.45 -15.03 21.64
C ASP A 111 -6.28 -15.41 20.72
N MET A 112 -5.80 -14.46 19.91
CA MET A 112 -4.58 -14.66 19.11
C MET A 112 -3.35 -14.95 19.97
N LYS A 113 -3.22 -14.30 21.14
CA LYS A 113 -2.10 -14.58 22.05
C LYS A 113 -2.18 -15.99 22.65
N ILE A 114 -3.38 -16.47 22.95
CA ILE A 114 -3.60 -17.84 23.40
C ILE A 114 -3.27 -18.83 22.29
N LEU A 115 -3.71 -18.56 21.05
CA LEU A 115 -3.45 -19.41 19.89
C LEU A 115 -1.94 -19.53 19.60
N ASN A 116 -1.21 -18.41 19.60
CA ASN A 116 0.24 -18.42 19.42
C ASN A 116 0.96 -19.18 20.55
N GLY A 117 0.51 -19.02 21.80
CA GLY A 117 1.07 -19.79 22.92
C GLY A 117 0.80 -21.29 22.79
N MET A 118 -0.37 -21.70 22.26
CA MET A 118 -0.65 -23.11 21.97
C MET A 118 0.21 -23.66 20.83
N GLN A 119 0.54 -22.82 19.84
CA GLN A 119 1.40 -23.22 18.72
C GLN A 119 2.84 -23.49 19.17
N ASP A 120 3.39 -22.65 20.04
CA ASP A 120 4.71 -22.88 20.67
C ASP A 120 4.75 -24.19 21.48
N ILE A 121 3.65 -24.52 22.19
CA ILE A 121 3.55 -25.79 22.93
C ILE A 121 3.49 -26.99 21.97
N HIS A 122 2.85 -26.84 20.81
CA HIS A 122 2.73 -27.91 19.84
C HIS A 122 4.05 -28.17 19.10
N ASP A 123 4.79 -27.13 18.76
CA ASP A 123 6.11 -27.22 18.10
C ASP A 123 7.16 -27.81 19.05
N HIS A 124 7.18 -27.40 20.32
CA HIS A 124 8.14 -27.94 21.28
C HIS A 124 7.87 -29.43 21.59
N ARG A 125 6.61 -29.88 21.60
CA ARG A 125 6.28 -31.30 21.72
C ARG A 125 6.70 -32.09 20.48
N TYR A 126 6.46 -31.57 19.28
CA TYR A 126 6.78 -32.29 18.04
C TYR A 126 8.29 -32.53 17.88
N ILE A 127 9.11 -31.53 18.23
CA ILE A 127 10.57 -31.65 18.22
C ILE A 127 11.03 -32.77 19.16
N THR A 128 10.52 -32.79 20.40
CA THR A 128 10.91 -33.78 21.41
C THR A 128 10.53 -35.22 21.04
N TYR A 129 9.34 -35.41 20.42
CA TYR A 129 8.92 -36.73 19.94
C TYR A 129 9.75 -37.19 18.73
N SER A 130 10.11 -36.27 17.82
CA SER A 130 10.91 -36.62 16.66
C SER A 130 12.34 -37.06 17.03
N GLU A 131 12.96 -36.41 18.03
CA GLU A 131 14.29 -36.78 18.52
C GLU A 131 14.30 -38.16 19.21
N THR A 132 13.30 -38.44 20.04
CA THR A 132 13.20 -39.75 20.72
C THR A 132 12.93 -40.89 19.75
N VAL A 133 12.07 -40.69 18.76
CA VAL A 133 11.82 -41.67 17.70
C VAL A 133 13.07 -41.88 16.83
N PHE A 134 13.79 -40.81 16.48
CA PHE A 134 15.02 -40.88 15.71
C PHE A 134 16.12 -41.65 16.46
N LEU A 135 16.34 -41.37 17.74
CA LEU A 135 17.31 -42.09 18.56
C LEU A 135 16.98 -43.58 18.66
N LEU A 136 15.69 -43.92 18.80
CA LEU A 136 15.24 -45.31 18.88
C LEU A 136 15.49 -46.05 17.55
N LEU A 137 15.26 -45.40 16.41
CA LEU A 137 15.60 -45.92 15.08
C LEU A 137 17.10 -46.16 14.91
N VAL A 138 17.95 -45.22 15.34
CA VAL A 138 19.41 -45.36 15.26
C VAL A 138 19.89 -46.54 16.10
N VAL A 139 19.38 -46.72 17.32
CA VAL A 139 19.73 -47.85 18.18
C VAL A 139 19.34 -49.18 17.52
N LEU A 140 18.13 -49.29 16.95
CA LEU A 140 17.68 -50.49 16.25
C LEU A 140 18.55 -50.81 15.02
N ILE A 141 18.99 -49.79 14.27
CA ILE A 141 19.91 -49.97 13.14
C ILE A 141 21.26 -50.48 13.64
N LEU A 142 21.83 -49.88 14.69
CA LEU A 142 23.11 -50.29 15.25
C LEU A 142 23.07 -51.72 15.80
N GLU A 143 22.00 -52.11 16.50
CA GLU A 143 21.81 -53.49 16.98
C GLU A 143 21.83 -54.52 15.85
N ARG A 144 21.33 -54.17 14.66
CA ARG A 144 21.33 -55.06 13.49
C ARG A 144 22.64 -55.01 12.70
N LEU A 145 23.31 -53.87 12.69
CA LEU A 145 24.50 -53.61 11.89
C LEU A 145 25.78 -54.12 12.58
N ILE A 146 25.85 -54.07 13.91
CA ILE A 146 27.00 -54.59 14.68
C ILE A 146 27.22 -56.11 14.46
N PRO A 147 26.21 -56.99 14.58
CA PRO A 147 26.38 -58.41 14.29
C PRO A 147 26.72 -58.64 12.83
N PHE A 148 26.10 -57.90 11.90
CA PHE A 148 26.37 -58.02 10.47
C PHE A 148 27.84 -57.69 10.14
N LEU A 149 28.40 -56.64 10.74
CA LEU A 149 29.82 -56.31 10.60
C LEU A 149 30.70 -57.37 11.25
N PHE A 150 30.36 -57.86 12.44
CA PHE A 150 31.11 -58.94 13.09
C PHE A 150 31.12 -60.23 12.26
N TYR A 151 29.98 -60.61 11.65
CA TYR A 151 29.88 -61.78 10.79
C TYR A 151 30.62 -61.62 9.45
N LYS A 152 30.69 -60.40 8.91
CA LYS A 152 31.33 -60.13 7.62
C LYS A 152 32.83 -59.82 7.73
N PHE A 153 33.30 -59.27 8.85
CA PHE A 153 34.68 -58.83 9.07
C PHE A 153 35.50 -59.66 10.08
N LEU A 154 34.98 -60.80 10.56
CA LEU A 154 35.83 -61.85 11.15
C LEU A 154 36.08 -62.99 10.15
N PRO A 155 36.91 -62.79 9.10
CA PRO A 155 37.53 -63.91 8.43
C PRO A 155 38.56 -64.49 9.40
N TRP A 156 38.23 -65.69 9.86
CA TRP A 156 39.14 -66.72 10.32
C TRP A 156 40.50 -66.59 9.63
N ARG A 157 41.48 -66.20 10.44
CA ARG A 157 42.89 -66.00 10.10
C ARG A 157 43.47 -67.30 9.52
N ASN A 158 43.58 -67.39 8.20
CA ASN A 158 44.51 -68.27 7.52
C ASN A 158 45.13 -67.54 6.32
N GLY A 159 46.41 -67.22 6.50
CA GLY A 159 47.48 -67.07 5.51
C GLY A 159 47.16 -66.44 4.15
N PHE A 160 47.92 -65.41 3.76
CA PHE A 160 49.06 -65.56 2.86
C PHE A 160 49.63 -64.19 2.45
N TYR A 161 50.95 -64.08 2.58
CA TYR A 161 51.97 -63.38 1.79
C TYR A 161 51.71 -62.01 1.17
N GLY A 162 52.74 -61.17 1.34
CA GLY A 162 52.84 -59.83 0.81
C GLY A 162 52.87 -59.76 -0.71
N SER A 163 52.59 -58.57 -1.21
CA SER A 163 53.17 -58.07 -2.44
C SER A 163 53.27 -56.55 -2.37
N GLN A 164 54.39 -56.08 -2.90
CA GLN A 164 54.83 -54.70 -3.00
C GLN A 164 53.87 -53.83 -3.81
N GLY A 165 53.85 -52.54 -3.45
CA GLY A 165 54.02 -51.43 -4.38
C GLY A 165 52.85 -51.08 -5.30
N SER A 166 52.28 -49.90 -5.07
CA SER A 166 51.90 -48.99 -6.16
C SER A 166 51.51 -47.63 -5.56
N ASN A 167 52.29 -46.61 -5.90
CA ASN A 167 51.92 -45.21 -5.70
C ASN A 167 50.81 -44.89 -6.72
N HIS A 168 49.58 -44.66 -6.26
CA HIS A 168 48.57 -43.99 -7.05
C HIS A 168 48.23 -42.65 -6.39
N ASP A 169 48.77 -41.62 -7.03
CA ASP A 169 48.32 -40.23 -6.97
C ASP A 169 46.85 -40.21 -7.42
N GLY A 170 45.95 -40.02 -6.46
CA GLY A 170 44.51 -39.96 -6.66
C GLY A 170 44.08 -38.51 -6.65
N THR A 171 44.13 -37.88 -7.81
CA THR A 171 43.40 -36.63 -8.10
C THR A 171 41.94 -36.83 -7.73
N HIS A 172 41.52 -36.12 -6.67
CA HIS A 172 40.13 -36.03 -6.26
C HIS A 172 39.43 -35.10 -7.26
N ASP A 173 39.16 -35.61 -8.46
CA ASP A 173 38.22 -34.98 -9.40
C ASP A 173 36.85 -35.07 -8.71
N THR A 174 36.51 -33.97 -8.06
CA THR A 174 35.18 -33.73 -7.52
C THR A 174 34.34 -33.56 -8.77
N HIS A 175 33.68 -34.64 -9.19
CA HIS A 175 32.63 -34.61 -10.18
C HIS A 175 31.56 -33.64 -9.66
N ASP A 176 31.72 -32.36 -10.00
CA ASP A 176 30.64 -31.39 -10.05
C ASP A 176 29.62 -31.96 -11.02
N SER A 177 28.72 -32.76 -10.46
CA SER A 177 27.50 -33.12 -11.14
C SER A 177 26.84 -31.79 -11.48
N PRO A 178 26.64 -31.47 -12.78
CA PRO A 178 25.85 -30.33 -13.14
C PRO A 178 24.45 -30.68 -12.64
N CYS A 179 24.08 -30.18 -11.46
CA CYS A 179 22.69 -30.07 -11.08
C CYS A 179 22.06 -29.36 -12.27
N ALA A 180 21.26 -30.11 -13.04
CA ALA A 180 20.55 -29.58 -14.18
C ALA A 180 19.77 -28.36 -13.65
N GLN A 181 20.30 -27.17 -13.91
CA GLN A 181 19.70 -25.94 -13.44
C GLN A 181 18.38 -25.88 -14.19
N ALA A 182 17.28 -26.04 -13.45
CA ALA A 182 15.97 -25.80 -14.00
C ALA A 182 16.00 -24.42 -14.69
N PRO A 183 15.41 -24.29 -15.89
CA PRO A 183 15.41 -23.03 -16.60
C PRO A 183 14.94 -21.93 -15.65
N VAL A 184 15.77 -20.92 -15.44
CA VAL A 184 15.48 -19.86 -14.49
C VAL A 184 14.40 -19.00 -15.10
N GLU A 185 13.18 -19.13 -14.59
CA GLU A 185 12.03 -18.41 -15.10
C GLU A 185 12.15 -16.92 -14.76
N ASN A 186 11.49 -16.04 -15.52
CA ASN A 186 11.30 -14.64 -15.17
C ASN A 186 9.81 -14.41 -14.90
N VAL A 187 9.48 -13.57 -13.92
CA VAL A 187 8.09 -13.43 -13.46
C VAL A 187 7.66 -11.97 -13.41
N SER A 188 6.45 -11.69 -13.90
CA SER A 188 5.77 -10.41 -13.68
C SER A 188 4.67 -10.58 -12.63
N VAL A 189 4.83 -9.90 -11.50
CA VAL A 189 3.92 -9.98 -10.34
C VAL A 189 2.91 -8.84 -10.39
N ALA A 190 1.63 -9.18 -10.40
CA ALA A 190 0.49 -8.27 -10.32
C ALA A 190 -0.26 -8.46 -9.00
N PHE A 191 -0.91 -7.42 -8.50
CA PHE A 191 -1.68 -7.45 -7.24
C PHE A 191 -3.20 -7.35 -7.43
N ASN A 192 -3.64 -7.18 -8.68
CA ASN A 192 -5.02 -7.09 -9.10
C ASN A 192 -5.17 -7.85 -10.42
N GLU A 193 -6.20 -8.69 -10.52
CA GLU A 193 -6.51 -9.50 -11.69
C GLU A 193 -6.82 -8.60 -12.90
N GLU A 194 -7.54 -7.49 -12.68
CA GLU A 194 -7.96 -6.56 -13.73
C GLU A 194 -6.79 -5.89 -14.46
N THR A 195 -5.62 -5.79 -13.82
CA THR A 195 -4.45 -5.09 -14.34
C THR A 195 -3.32 -6.04 -14.75
N GLN A 196 -3.47 -7.34 -14.48
CA GLN A 196 -2.45 -8.35 -14.78
C GLN A 196 -2.10 -8.40 -16.27
N ASP A 197 -3.10 -8.39 -17.15
CA ASP A 197 -2.89 -8.41 -18.60
C ASP A 197 -2.13 -7.16 -19.09
N LEU A 198 -2.44 -5.99 -18.50
CA LEU A 198 -1.73 -4.76 -18.79
C LEU A 198 -0.25 -4.87 -18.38
N HIS A 199 0.01 -5.36 -17.16
CA HIS A 199 1.37 -5.52 -16.62
C HIS A 199 2.20 -6.48 -17.48
N HIS A 200 1.61 -7.64 -17.80
CA HIS A 200 2.25 -8.65 -18.62
C HIS A 200 2.52 -8.12 -20.04
N ARG A 201 1.58 -7.37 -20.64
CA ARG A 201 1.78 -6.70 -21.93
C ARG A 201 2.88 -5.66 -21.90
N ILE A 202 2.97 -4.85 -20.84
CA ILE A 202 4.02 -3.84 -20.68
C ILE A 202 5.40 -4.53 -20.72
N ILE A 203 5.60 -5.57 -19.90
CA ILE A 203 6.91 -6.22 -19.82
C ILE A 203 7.26 -6.99 -21.09
N THR A 204 6.32 -7.74 -21.66
CA THR A 204 6.56 -8.48 -22.92
C THR A 204 6.85 -7.54 -24.08
N SER A 205 6.31 -6.32 -24.09
CA SER A 205 6.65 -5.30 -25.09
C SER A 205 8.13 -4.89 -25.07
N ALA A 206 8.82 -5.10 -23.94
CA ALA A 206 10.24 -4.89 -23.81
C ALA A 206 11.07 -6.09 -24.28
N PHE A 207 10.48 -7.20 -24.72
CA PHE A 207 11.21 -8.42 -25.13
C PHE A 207 10.68 -9.06 -26.43
N GLN A 208 9.94 -8.31 -27.25
CA GLN A 208 9.28 -8.84 -28.45
C GLN A 208 10.23 -9.48 -29.49
N GLN A 209 11.54 -9.21 -29.42
CA GLN A 209 12.52 -9.71 -30.38
C GLN A 209 13.42 -10.78 -29.76
N GLU A 210 13.15 -11.17 -28.52
CA GLU A 210 13.99 -12.02 -27.70
C GLU A 210 13.21 -13.26 -27.26
N GLU A 211 13.88 -14.41 -27.17
CA GLU A 211 13.30 -15.65 -26.62
C GLU A 211 13.33 -15.65 -25.08
N ILE A 212 12.81 -14.58 -24.47
CA ILE A 212 12.64 -14.48 -23.01
C ILE A 212 11.18 -14.71 -22.66
N GLU A 213 10.90 -15.83 -21.99
CA GLU A 213 9.60 -16.08 -21.40
C GLU A 213 9.47 -15.36 -20.05
N ILE A 214 8.39 -14.59 -19.88
CA ILE A 214 8.05 -13.93 -18.62
C ILE A 214 6.67 -14.42 -18.21
N LYS A 215 6.57 -15.15 -17.09
CA LYS A 215 5.29 -15.69 -16.64
C LYS A 215 4.52 -14.66 -15.81
N PRO A 216 3.24 -14.42 -16.11
CA PRO A 216 2.39 -13.61 -15.24
C PRO A 216 2.10 -14.36 -13.94
N PHE A 217 2.16 -13.66 -12.82
CA PHE A 217 1.86 -14.19 -11.50
C PHE A 217 0.94 -13.22 -10.75
N LEU A 218 -0.27 -13.68 -10.41
CA LEU A 218 -1.23 -12.90 -9.63
C LEU A 218 -1.03 -13.19 -8.14
N LEU A 219 -0.88 -12.13 -7.35
CA LEU A 219 -0.66 -12.20 -5.92
C LEU A 219 -1.88 -11.64 -5.17
N GLU A 220 -2.76 -12.55 -4.75
CA GLU A 220 -3.98 -12.22 -4.02
C GLU A 220 -3.70 -12.02 -2.52
N LYS A 221 -2.96 -12.95 -1.91
CA LYS A 221 -2.68 -13.00 -0.47
C LYS A 221 -1.17 -13.00 -0.19
N ALA A 222 -0.68 -11.89 0.37
CA ALA A 222 0.75 -11.66 0.58
C ALA A 222 1.47 -12.71 1.42
N ASP A 223 0.81 -13.21 2.46
CA ASP A 223 1.38 -14.14 3.43
C ASP A 223 1.60 -15.56 2.87
N ARG A 224 0.76 -15.98 1.91
CA ARG A 224 0.79 -17.35 1.37
C ARG A 224 1.32 -17.42 -0.06
N ASP A 225 1.00 -16.42 -0.88
CA ASP A 225 1.26 -16.50 -2.32
C ASP A 225 2.69 -16.08 -2.66
N VAL A 226 3.34 -15.26 -1.83
CA VAL A 226 4.76 -14.91 -1.99
C VAL A 226 5.65 -16.16 -2.00
N LEU A 227 5.32 -17.18 -1.20
CA LEU A 227 6.05 -18.46 -1.17
C LEU A 227 5.83 -19.34 -2.41
N LYS A 228 4.82 -19.02 -3.22
CA LYS A 228 4.52 -19.72 -4.47
C LYS A 228 5.20 -19.07 -5.68
N ILE A 229 5.83 -17.91 -5.49
CA ILE A 229 6.64 -17.29 -6.55
C ILE A 229 7.82 -18.25 -6.81
N PRO A 230 8.00 -18.73 -8.05
CA PRO A 230 9.08 -19.66 -8.36
C PRO A 230 10.43 -19.00 -8.11
N THR A 231 11.50 -19.79 -7.96
CA THR A 231 12.85 -19.22 -7.91
C THR A 231 13.20 -18.66 -9.29
N CYS A 232 13.32 -17.34 -9.38
CA CYS A 232 13.56 -16.62 -10.63
C CYS A 232 14.71 -15.63 -10.51
N GLN A 233 15.40 -15.35 -11.62
CA GLN A 233 16.53 -14.43 -11.67
C GLN A 233 16.04 -13.00 -11.62
N PHE A 234 15.00 -12.69 -12.40
CA PHE A 234 14.39 -11.37 -12.46
C PHE A 234 12.91 -11.44 -12.10
N ILE A 235 12.48 -10.53 -11.23
CA ILE A 235 11.09 -10.36 -10.83
C ILE A 235 10.66 -8.93 -11.11
N PHE A 236 9.60 -8.77 -11.88
CA PHE A 236 9.00 -7.47 -12.21
C PHE A 236 7.75 -7.27 -11.37
N VAL A 237 7.84 -6.49 -10.30
CA VAL A 237 6.72 -6.18 -9.41
C VAL A 237 6.01 -4.94 -9.91
N PHE A 238 4.78 -5.11 -10.37
CA PHE A 238 3.95 -4.03 -10.89
C PHE A 238 3.08 -3.42 -9.80
N VAL A 239 3.08 -2.09 -9.71
CA VAL A 239 2.25 -1.32 -8.78
C VAL A 239 1.32 -0.42 -9.57
N ASP A 240 0.02 -0.57 -9.39
CA ASP A 240 -0.97 0.28 -10.06
C ASP A 240 -1.00 1.70 -9.49
N PHE A 241 -1.37 2.65 -10.34
CA PHE A 241 -1.63 4.04 -9.96
C PHE A 241 -2.62 4.15 -8.80
N ASN A 242 -2.36 5.11 -7.91
CA ASN A 242 -3.25 5.49 -6.83
C ASN A 242 -3.25 7.02 -6.64
N GLU A 243 -4.32 7.56 -6.07
CA GLU A 243 -4.50 9.01 -5.89
C GLU A 243 -3.42 9.65 -5.00
N THR A 244 -2.81 8.85 -4.12
CA THR A 244 -1.79 9.28 -3.18
C THR A 244 -0.37 9.24 -3.74
N ASN A 245 -0.17 8.70 -4.95
CA ASN A 245 1.15 8.47 -5.58
C ASN A 245 2.14 7.70 -4.68
N VAL A 246 1.62 6.79 -3.84
CA VAL A 246 2.42 5.95 -2.95
C VAL A 246 2.65 4.58 -3.59
N ILE A 247 3.91 4.25 -3.83
CA ILE A 247 4.31 3.02 -4.54
C ILE A 247 4.38 1.84 -3.56
N LEU A 248 5.11 2.02 -2.45
CA LEU A 248 5.20 1.05 -1.36
C LEU A 248 4.76 1.78 -0.07
N GLU A 249 3.67 1.33 0.53
CA GLU A 249 3.13 1.87 1.78
C GLU A 249 3.78 1.21 3.01
N ASN A 250 3.45 1.77 4.18
CA ASN A 250 3.89 1.36 5.51
C ASN A 250 3.53 -0.12 5.82
N PRO A 251 4.12 -0.75 6.86
CA PRO A 251 4.70 -2.10 6.86
C PRO A 251 3.74 -3.29 6.65
N VAL A 252 2.44 -3.05 6.50
CA VAL A 252 1.41 -4.07 6.22
C VAL A 252 1.09 -4.15 4.72
N ASP A 253 1.72 -3.32 3.90
CA ASP A 253 1.52 -3.34 2.45
C ASP A 253 2.05 -4.63 1.82
N LYS A 254 1.13 -5.37 1.18
CA LYS A 254 1.45 -6.58 0.42
C LYS A 254 2.53 -6.36 -0.65
N ARG A 255 2.58 -5.17 -1.24
CA ARG A 255 3.59 -4.78 -2.23
C ARG A 255 4.98 -4.77 -1.62
N LEU A 256 5.12 -4.11 -0.47
CA LEU A 256 6.39 -4.00 0.26
C LEU A 256 6.89 -5.38 0.71
N VAL A 257 6.01 -6.18 1.32
CA VAL A 257 6.33 -7.54 1.78
C VAL A 257 6.80 -8.41 0.61
N THR A 258 6.11 -8.33 -0.53
CA THR A 258 6.46 -9.10 -1.75
C THR A 258 7.85 -8.72 -2.26
N VAL A 259 8.14 -7.42 -2.42
CA VAL A 259 9.45 -6.95 -2.88
C VAL A 259 10.56 -7.43 -1.95
N GLN A 260 10.38 -7.28 -0.64
CA GLN A 260 11.38 -7.71 0.35
C GLN A 260 11.62 -9.21 0.34
N ALA A 261 10.57 -10.01 0.24
CA ALA A 261 10.68 -11.46 0.16
C ALA A 261 11.39 -11.91 -1.12
N CYS A 262 11.02 -11.34 -2.26
CA CYS A 262 11.68 -11.61 -3.54
C CYS A 262 13.18 -11.31 -3.51
N MET A 263 13.58 -10.17 -2.92
CA MET A 263 14.99 -9.83 -2.76
C MET A 263 15.72 -10.80 -1.81
N LYS A 264 15.06 -11.26 -0.73
CA LYS A 264 15.64 -12.25 0.19
C LYS A 264 15.82 -13.62 -0.46
N MET A 265 15.01 -13.96 -1.46
CA MET A 265 15.16 -15.17 -2.28
C MET A 265 16.30 -15.06 -3.31
N GLY A 266 16.99 -13.91 -3.38
CA GLY A 266 18.13 -13.69 -4.27
C GLY A 266 17.75 -13.18 -5.67
N ALA A 267 16.48 -12.87 -5.91
CA ALA A 267 16.03 -12.32 -7.19
C ALA A 267 16.45 -10.86 -7.38
N ASP A 268 16.72 -10.47 -8.63
CA ASP A 268 16.93 -9.08 -9.04
C ASP A 268 15.57 -8.44 -9.34
N VAL A 269 15.07 -7.66 -8.39
CA VAL A 269 13.69 -7.15 -8.39
C VAL A 269 13.61 -5.78 -9.06
N PHE A 270 12.70 -5.64 -10.02
CA PHE A 270 12.25 -4.37 -10.57
C PHE A 270 10.91 -3.96 -9.95
N VAL A 271 10.76 -2.69 -9.61
CA VAL A 271 9.48 -2.11 -9.18
C VAL A 271 9.01 -1.13 -10.25
N ILE A 272 7.84 -1.42 -10.84
CA ILE A 272 7.28 -0.69 -11.98
C ILE A 272 5.94 -0.08 -11.55
N TYR A 273 5.90 1.25 -11.41
CA TYR A 273 4.66 1.99 -11.14
C TYR A 273 3.93 2.26 -12.46
N THR A 274 2.69 1.81 -12.62
CA THR A 274 1.93 1.89 -13.89
C THR A 274 0.88 2.98 -13.87
N ARG A 275 0.39 3.36 -15.06
CA ARG A 275 -0.63 4.40 -15.30
C ARG A 275 -0.23 5.79 -14.78
N ASP A 276 1.07 6.04 -14.63
CA ASP A 276 1.59 7.37 -14.36
C ASP A 276 1.62 8.19 -15.66
N ARG A 277 0.68 9.13 -15.81
CA ARG A 277 0.50 9.90 -17.04
C ARG A 277 1.72 10.73 -17.42
N ASP A 278 2.42 11.24 -16.42
CA ASP A 278 3.65 12.02 -16.57
C ASP A 278 4.83 11.16 -17.08
N SER A 279 4.69 9.83 -17.06
CA SER A 279 5.71 8.91 -17.57
C SER A 279 5.76 8.80 -19.10
N ASN A 280 4.81 9.41 -19.84
CA ASN A 280 4.90 9.50 -21.30
C ASN A 280 6.00 10.47 -21.75
N ASP A 281 6.21 11.54 -20.97
CA ASP A 281 7.11 12.66 -21.28
C ASP A 281 8.29 12.72 -20.31
N LEU A 282 8.86 11.56 -19.98
CA LEU A 282 10.06 11.49 -19.14
C LEU A 282 11.23 12.20 -19.82
N GLU A 283 12.00 12.95 -19.03
CA GLU A 283 13.26 13.53 -19.49
C GLU A 283 14.20 12.44 -20.00
N ASP A 284 14.99 12.75 -21.03
CA ASP A 284 15.93 11.81 -21.63
C ASP A 284 16.84 11.15 -20.57
N GLY A 285 16.92 9.83 -20.63
CA GLY A 285 17.73 9.04 -19.71
C GLY A 285 17.12 8.80 -18.32
N LYS A 286 15.89 9.28 -18.05
CA LYS A 286 15.17 8.98 -16.81
C LYS A 286 14.36 7.70 -16.92
N LEU A 287 14.28 6.97 -15.81
CA LEU A 287 13.50 5.73 -15.70
C LEU A 287 12.16 5.92 -15.00
N TYR A 288 11.99 7.02 -14.28
CA TYR A 288 10.79 7.32 -13.51
C TYR A 288 10.52 8.83 -13.43
N ASN A 289 9.28 9.19 -13.13
CA ASN A 289 8.82 10.56 -12.97
C ASN A 289 9.34 11.17 -11.66
N LYS A 290 9.99 12.34 -11.76
CA LYS A 290 10.55 13.06 -10.60
C LYS A 290 9.49 13.54 -9.59
N ASN A 291 8.24 13.67 -10.00
CA ASN A 291 7.12 14.08 -9.12
C ASN A 291 6.72 12.95 -8.15
N LEU A 292 7.13 11.71 -8.41
CA LEU A 292 6.91 10.58 -7.52
C LEU A 292 7.91 10.59 -6.36
N SER A 293 7.59 11.37 -5.34
CA SER A 293 8.42 11.50 -4.12
C SER A 293 8.72 10.14 -3.47
N SER A 294 7.84 9.14 -3.63
CA SER A 294 8.02 7.75 -3.18
C SER A 294 9.36 7.13 -3.59
N PHE A 295 9.84 7.37 -4.82
CA PHE A 295 11.13 6.81 -5.28
C PHE A 295 12.34 7.38 -4.53
N THR A 296 12.21 8.59 -3.97
CA THR A 296 13.29 9.25 -3.25
C THR A 296 13.14 9.17 -1.73
N GLY A 297 11.90 9.11 -1.24
CA GLY A 297 11.56 9.11 0.18
C GLY A 297 11.53 7.73 0.82
N HIS A 298 11.16 6.67 0.10
CA HIS A 298 11.06 5.33 0.67
C HIS A 298 12.42 4.61 0.64
N PRO A 299 12.97 4.12 1.78
CA PRO A 299 14.32 3.54 1.83
C PRO A 299 14.56 2.41 0.82
N LEU A 300 13.63 1.47 0.71
CA LEU A 300 13.75 0.35 -0.23
C LEU A 300 13.69 0.80 -1.70
N LEU A 301 12.84 1.79 -2.02
CA LEU A 301 12.74 2.29 -3.39
C LEU A 301 13.95 3.11 -3.76
N LYS A 302 14.52 3.85 -2.80
CA LYS A 302 15.78 4.57 -2.99
C LYS A 302 16.92 3.61 -3.33
N ASP A 303 17.02 2.48 -2.64
CA ASP A 303 18.03 1.45 -2.92
C ASP A 303 17.82 0.80 -4.30
N LEU A 304 16.57 0.47 -4.65
CA LEU A 304 16.23 -0.06 -5.97
C LEU A 304 16.50 0.97 -7.08
N THR A 305 16.20 2.23 -6.84
CA THR A 305 16.44 3.33 -7.79
C THR A 305 17.92 3.57 -8.00
N ALA A 306 18.74 3.49 -6.94
CA ALA A 306 20.20 3.55 -7.03
C ALA A 306 20.78 2.41 -7.91
N LYS A 307 20.11 1.26 -7.95
CA LYS A 307 20.42 0.13 -8.84
C LYS A 307 19.71 0.21 -10.20
N SER A 308 19.04 1.33 -10.50
CA SER A 308 18.23 1.51 -11.71
C SER A 308 17.16 0.42 -11.89
N ARG A 309 16.47 0.06 -10.80
CA ARG A 309 15.38 -0.93 -10.74
C ARG A 309 14.01 -0.34 -10.44
N GLY A 310 13.92 0.96 -10.16
CA GLY A 310 12.67 1.70 -10.03
C GLY A 310 12.27 2.34 -11.36
N LEU A 311 11.07 2.04 -11.85
CA LEU A 311 10.52 2.59 -13.09
C LEU A 311 9.10 3.13 -12.86
N SER A 312 8.73 4.19 -13.57
CA SER A 312 7.32 4.57 -13.74
C SER A 312 6.95 4.58 -15.22
N VAL A 313 5.76 4.09 -15.53
CA VAL A 313 5.24 3.92 -16.88
C VAL A 313 3.78 4.32 -16.91
N ASN A 314 3.30 4.76 -18.06
CA ASN A 314 1.87 4.94 -18.27
C ASN A 314 1.24 3.59 -18.67
N ASP A 315 1.32 3.24 -19.95
CA ASP A 315 0.77 2.02 -20.53
C ASP A 315 1.80 1.20 -21.31
N THR A 316 2.96 1.80 -21.60
CA THR A 316 4.06 1.25 -22.37
C THR A 316 5.38 1.81 -21.86
N PHE A 317 6.47 1.07 -22.07
CA PHE A 317 7.81 1.61 -21.81
C PHE A 317 8.23 2.60 -22.89
N THR A 318 8.90 3.66 -22.48
CA THR A 318 9.65 4.53 -23.40
C THR A 318 10.79 3.75 -24.07
N PRO A 319 11.31 4.20 -25.23
CA PRO A 319 12.44 3.53 -25.89
C PRO A 319 13.65 3.34 -24.97
N TYR A 320 13.96 4.36 -24.15
CA TYR A 320 15.06 4.30 -23.20
C TYR A 320 14.82 3.23 -22.11
N GLN A 321 13.62 3.19 -21.51
CA GLN A 321 13.27 2.18 -20.51
C GLN A 321 13.34 0.76 -21.10
N LYS A 322 12.86 0.55 -22.34
CA LYS A 322 12.98 -0.75 -23.03
C LYS A 322 14.44 -1.17 -23.17
N SER A 323 15.28 -0.28 -23.72
CA SER A 323 16.71 -0.56 -23.89
C SER A 323 17.41 -0.84 -22.56
N HIS A 324 17.04 -0.12 -21.50
CA HIS A 324 17.58 -0.32 -20.15
C HIS A 324 17.20 -1.69 -19.57
N VAL A 325 15.91 -2.03 -19.55
CA VAL A 325 15.41 -3.30 -19.01
C VAL A 325 16.00 -4.47 -19.79
N LYS A 326 15.98 -4.41 -21.14
CA LYS A 326 16.65 -5.39 -22.01
C LYS A 326 18.13 -5.54 -21.67
N GLY A 327 18.84 -4.42 -21.60
CA GLY A 327 20.28 -4.39 -21.36
C GLY A 327 20.67 -4.94 -19.99
N VAL A 328 19.79 -4.89 -18.99
CA VAL A 328 20.03 -5.52 -17.69
C VAL A 328 19.77 -7.02 -17.73
N VAL A 329 18.65 -7.43 -18.33
CA VAL A 329 18.22 -8.84 -18.32
C VAL A 329 19.10 -9.71 -19.22
N LEU A 330 19.50 -9.21 -20.40
CA LEU A 330 20.28 -9.95 -21.39
C LEU A 330 21.79 -10.02 -21.10
N LYS A 331 22.32 -9.21 -20.17
CA LYS A 331 23.76 -9.16 -19.87
C LYS A 331 24.22 -10.15 -18.81
N LYS A 332 23.31 -10.85 -18.14
CA LYS A 332 23.63 -11.85 -17.13
C LYS A 332 23.49 -13.25 -17.69
#